data_AF-A0A3D0YWG3-F1
#
_entry.id   AF-A0A3D0YWG3-F1
#
_cell.length_a   1.000
_cell.length_b   1.000
_cell.length_c   1.000
_cell.angle_alpha   90.00
_cell.angle_beta   90.00
_cell.angle_gamma   90.00
#
_symmetry.space_group_name_H-M   'P 1'
#
loop_
_entity.id
_entity.type
_entity.pdbx_description
1 polymer ?
#
loop_
_entity_poly.entity_id
_entity_poly.type
_entity_poly.pdbx_seq_one_letter_code
_entity_poly.pdbx_strand_id
1 'polypeptide(L)'
;MEQDYSGILLTDLDGTWKRNSVFLDLVHEMARVGLLSQAASKEIEVHREKWEARDGGFDSYLMKAVEIFEANLAGVPVGAFDVIVAGVLKRTRNNVYRFPRALVQQKLDEGWLVCCISASPDNAVKAFAKSWNIHEAYGTEMYQQNGVYTGERLVLDREEKVKVIHRLLSRFPNIPRRNIWACGDTLSDMPMLFMPEVGRAICVNPSSELMDSVLNQPYEVAAKTWFVVERKDVILEWMSCFPGDTHRAYRIVAENVPLIDGERQLSEPGLVQKFKVEMIFDMSNGRTRNKTLLG
;
A
#
# COMPACT_ATOMS: atom_id res chain seq x y z
N MET A 1 13.27 -11.52 27.34
CA MET A 1 12.07 -12.36 27.13
C MET A 1 11.53 -11.98 25.78
N GLU A 2 11.58 -12.89 24.80
CA GLU A 2 10.88 -12.66 23.53
C GLU A 2 9.40 -12.50 23.85
N GLN A 3 8.83 -11.38 23.41
CA GLN A 3 7.42 -11.09 23.56
C GLN A 3 6.66 -12.10 22.68
N ASP A 4 5.75 -12.86 23.28
CA ASP A 4 4.99 -13.89 22.56
C ASP A 4 3.80 -13.20 21.88
N TYR A 5 3.84 -13.10 20.54
CA TYR A 5 2.82 -12.42 19.74
C TYR A 5 1.81 -13.43 19.20
N SER A 6 0.51 -13.08 19.23
CA SER A 6 -0.56 -13.95 18.73
C SER A 6 -0.62 -14.01 17.19
N GLY A 7 0.00 -13.05 16.51
CA GLY A 7 0.05 -12.92 15.05
C GLY A 7 0.96 -11.79 14.59
N ILE A 8 1.09 -11.63 13.27
CA ILE A 8 1.89 -10.58 12.62
C ILE A 8 1.03 -9.87 11.57
N LEU A 9 0.99 -8.54 11.64
CA LEU A 9 0.48 -7.67 10.59
C LEU A 9 1.64 -6.94 9.92
N LEU A 10 1.89 -7.25 8.65
CA LEU A 10 2.77 -6.52 7.76
C LEU A 10 1.94 -5.45 7.05
N THR A 11 2.38 -4.20 7.01
CA THR A 11 1.64 -3.14 6.32
C THR A 11 2.57 -2.21 5.58
N ASP A 12 2.24 -1.92 4.32
CA ASP A 12 2.76 -0.72 3.66
C ASP A 12 2.23 0.55 4.36
N LEU A 13 2.88 1.68 4.09
CA LEU A 13 2.53 2.98 4.65
C LEU A 13 1.76 3.85 3.66
N ASP A 14 2.28 4.08 2.46
CA ASP A 14 1.86 5.19 1.60
C ASP A 14 0.80 4.73 0.61
N GLY A 15 -0.42 5.25 0.71
CA GLY A 15 -1.55 4.75 -0.09
C GLY A 15 -2.27 3.57 0.58
N THR A 16 -1.55 2.80 1.40
CA THR A 16 -2.13 1.75 2.24
C THR A 16 -2.68 2.28 3.57
N TRP A 17 -1.83 2.79 4.47
CA TRP A 17 -2.29 3.30 5.78
C TRP A 17 -2.43 4.82 5.77
N LYS A 18 -1.40 5.53 5.33
CA LYS A 18 -1.40 6.96 5.11
C LYS A 18 -2.12 7.30 3.81
N ARG A 19 -2.98 8.33 3.83
CA ARG A 19 -3.84 8.67 2.68
C ARG A 19 -3.09 9.18 1.46
N ASN A 20 -1.93 9.76 1.71
CA ASN A 20 -1.01 10.30 0.70
C ASN A 20 0.38 9.71 0.96
N SER A 21 1.33 9.98 0.07
CA SER A 21 2.73 9.63 0.29
C SER A 21 3.41 10.52 1.33
N VAL A 22 4.04 9.94 2.36
CA VAL A 22 4.94 10.66 3.28
C VAL A 22 6.16 11.15 2.53
N PHE A 23 6.66 10.38 1.56
CA PHE A 23 7.75 10.81 0.68
C PHE A 23 7.42 12.12 -0.03
N LEU A 24 6.25 12.24 -0.67
CA LEU A 24 5.84 13.49 -1.31
C LEU A 24 5.73 14.66 -0.31
N ASP A 25 5.20 14.42 0.90
CA ASP A 25 5.15 15.44 1.95
C ASP A 25 6.57 15.94 2.31
N LEU A 26 7.56 15.05 2.36
CA LEU A 26 8.96 15.40 2.64
C LEU A 26 9.58 16.20 1.50
N VAL A 27 9.40 15.77 0.25
CA VAL A 27 9.93 16.47 -0.93
C VAL A 27 9.38 17.88 -1.02
N HIS A 28 8.08 18.06 -0.80
CA HIS A 28 7.46 19.39 -0.76
C HIS A 28 7.98 20.25 0.39
N GLU A 29 8.21 19.67 1.56
CA GLU A 29 8.79 20.42 2.66
C GLU A 29 10.25 20.82 2.36
N MET A 30 11.04 19.96 1.72
CA MET A 30 12.40 20.28 1.26
C MET A 30 12.39 21.46 0.27
N ALA A 31 11.47 21.46 -0.70
CA ALA A 31 11.27 22.61 -1.58
C ALA A 31 10.93 23.88 -0.78
N ARG A 32 9.96 23.78 0.13
CA ARG A 32 9.48 24.90 0.94
C ARG A 32 10.56 25.54 1.81
N VAL A 33 11.48 24.75 2.36
CA VAL A 33 12.58 25.25 3.20
C VAL A 33 13.84 25.62 2.42
N GLY A 34 13.82 25.52 1.09
CA GLY A 34 14.93 25.90 0.23
C GLY A 34 16.07 24.88 0.15
N LEU A 35 15.81 23.61 0.48
CA LEU A 35 16.76 22.52 0.23
C LEU A 35 16.75 22.05 -1.23
N LEU A 36 15.69 22.35 -1.98
CA LEU A 36 15.64 22.13 -3.42
C LEU A 36 15.77 23.47 -4.14
N SER A 37 16.41 23.46 -5.32
CA SER A 37 16.48 24.66 -6.17
C SER A 37 15.08 25.12 -6.61
N GLN A 38 14.93 26.41 -6.96
CA GLN A 38 13.65 26.93 -7.48
C GLN A 38 13.23 26.21 -8.77
N ALA A 39 14.19 25.83 -9.62
CA ALA A 39 13.92 25.08 -10.84
C ALA A 39 13.34 23.68 -10.52
N ALA A 40 13.99 22.95 -9.61
CA ALA A 40 13.52 21.64 -9.15
C ALA A 40 12.13 21.72 -8.50
N SER A 41 11.92 22.71 -7.62
CA SER A 41 10.64 22.94 -6.96
C SER A 41 9.52 23.21 -7.97
N LYS A 42 9.80 24.01 -9.01
CA LYS A 42 8.84 24.30 -10.08
C LYS A 42 8.53 23.07 -10.93
N GLU A 43 9.51 22.20 -11.18
CA GLU A 43 9.30 20.98 -11.96
C GLU A 43 8.38 20.00 -11.22
N ILE A 44 8.57 19.82 -9.89
CA ILE A 44 7.65 19.04 -9.05
C ILE A 44 6.22 19.59 -9.17
N GLU A 45 6.07 20.91 -9.09
CA GLU A 45 4.77 21.58 -9.12
C GLU A 45 4.06 21.38 -10.46
N VAL A 46 4.77 21.48 -11.59
CA VAL A 46 4.19 21.22 -12.92
C VAL A 46 3.62 19.80 -13.02
N HIS A 47 4.32 18.80 -12.48
CA HIS A 47 3.83 17.42 -12.49
C HIS A 47 2.66 17.21 -11.52
N ARG A 48 2.65 17.91 -10.37
CA ARG A 48 1.52 17.92 -9.44
C ARG A 48 0.27 18.51 -10.08
N GLU A 49 0.39 19.68 -10.71
CA GLU A 49 -0.71 20.38 -11.39
C GLU A 49 -1.31 19.51 -12.52
N LYS A 50 -0.46 18.83 -13.29
CA LYS A 50 -0.91 17.87 -14.32
C LYS A 50 -1.72 16.71 -13.73
N TRP A 51 -1.22 16.08 -12.67
CA TRP A 51 -1.94 15.02 -11.97
C TRP A 51 -3.28 15.52 -11.39
N GLU A 52 -3.30 16.70 -10.77
CA GLU A 52 -4.51 17.33 -10.23
C GLU A 52 -5.53 17.66 -11.33
N ALA A 53 -5.06 18.12 -12.48
CA ALA A 53 -5.85 18.36 -13.68
C ALA A 53 -6.30 17.08 -14.40
N ARG A 54 -5.88 15.90 -13.93
CA ARG A 54 -6.05 14.59 -14.59
C ARG A 54 -5.44 14.51 -15.99
N ASP A 55 -4.45 15.33 -16.26
CA ASP A 55 -3.61 15.31 -17.46
C ASP A 55 -2.32 14.53 -17.18
N GLY A 56 -2.46 13.23 -16.88
CA GLY A 56 -1.38 12.34 -16.46
C GLY A 56 -1.74 11.49 -15.24
N GLY A 57 -0.84 10.56 -14.89
CA GLY A 57 -1.02 9.64 -13.76
C GLY A 57 -0.28 10.08 -12.49
N PHE A 58 -0.73 9.58 -11.33
CA PHE A 58 -0.04 9.77 -10.06
C PHE A 58 1.41 9.27 -10.10
N ASP A 59 1.66 8.15 -10.75
CA ASP A 59 3.00 7.55 -10.85
C ASP A 59 3.99 8.47 -11.58
N SER A 60 3.55 9.18 -12.63
CA SER A 60 4.40 10.15 -13.32
C SER A 60 4.82 11.30 -12.40
N TYR A 61 3.91 11.75 -11.56
CA TYR A 61 4.20 12.78 -10.56
C TYR A 61 5.12 12.25 -9.46
N LEU A 62 4.84 11.06 -8.92
CA LEU A 62 5.67 10.43 -7.89
C LEU A 62 7.10 10.18 -8.39
N MET A 63 7.26 9.58 -9.56
CA MET A 63 8.58 9.29 -10.13
C MET A 63 9.39 10.55 -10.40
N LYS A 64 8.75 11.64 -10.85
CA LYS A 64 9.43 12.92 -11.00
C LYS A 64 9.93 13.47 -9.65
N ALA A 65 9.12 13.36 -8.59
CA ALA A 65 9.54 13.75 -7.26
C ALA A 65 10.71 12.88 -6.74
N VAL A 66 10.72 11.58 -7.06
CA VAL A 66 11.84 10.67 -6.77
C VAL A 66 13.11 11.11 -7.46
N GLU A 67 13.07 11.34 -8.79
CA GLU A 67 14.23 11.80 -9.57
C GLU A 67 14.84 13.08 -8.97
N ILE A 68 13.99 14.06 -8.66
CA ILE A 68 14.44 15.34 -8.11
C ILE A 68 15.00 15.18 -6.70
N PHE A 69 14.35 14.37 -5.86
CA PHE A 69 14.85 14.07 -4.52
C PHE A 69 16.24 13.43 -4.59
N GLU A 70 16.43 12.41 -5.42
CA GLU A 70 17.71 11.72 -5.59
C GLU A 70 18.81 12.66 -6.08
N ALA A 71 18.50 13.49 -7.08
CA ALA A 71 19.45 14.44 -7.65
C ALA A 71 19.91 15.53 -6.64
N ASN A 72 19.17 15.75 -5.56
CA ASN A 72 19.43 16.81 -4.59
C ASN A 72 19.72 16.27 -3.17
N LEU A 73 19.76 14.95 -2.96
CA LEU A 73 19.98 14.36 -1.63
C LEU A 73 21.43 14.52 -1.17
N ALA A 74 22.41 14.39 -2.07
CA ALA A 74 23.82 14.47 -1.74
C ALA A 74 24.18 15.84 -1.13
N GLY A 75 24.86 15.83 0.02
CA GLY A 75 25.25 17.03 0.74
C GLY A 75 24.17 17.63 1.65
N VAL A 76 22.95 17.10 1.66
CA VAL A 76 21.91 17.52 2.60
C VAL A 76 22.33 17.14 4.03
N PRO A 77 22.34 18.08 4.99
CA PRO A 77 22.63 17.77 6.39
C PRO A 77 21.55 16.85 6.98
N VAL A 78 21.98 15.74 7.60
CA VAL A 78 21.07 14.74 8.18
C VAL A 78 20.15 15.39 9.22
N GLY A 79 20.69 16.25 10.09
CA GLY A 79 19.90 16.98 11.09
C GLY A 79 18.87 17.94 10.49
N ALA A 80 19.13 18.53 9.30
CA ALA A 80 18.15 19.38 8.63
C ALA A 80 16.99 18.54 8.07
N PHE A 81 17.30 17.36 7.52
CA PHE A 81 16.29 16.43 7.03
C PHE A 81 15.46 15.82 8.18
N ASP A 82 16.06 15.51 9.33
CA ASP A 82 15.33 15.02 10.50
C ASP A 82 14.33 16.07 11.04
N VAL A 83 14.69 17.35 11.00
CA VAL A 83 13.78 18.46 11.35
C VAL A 83 12.60 18.52 10.38
N ILE A 84 12.84 18.30 9.08
CA ILE A 84 11.78 18.19 8.06
C ILE A 84 10.85 17.02 8.36
N VAL A 85 11.40 15.83 8.63
CA VAL A 85 10.62 14.63 8.98
C VAL A 85 9.74 14.89 10.20
N ALA A 86 10.31 15.42 11.28
CA ALA A 86 9.57 15.74 12.49
C ALA A 86 8.46 16.77 12.24
N GLY A 87 8.77 17.82 11.46
CA GLY A 87 7.81 18.86 11.09
C GLY A 87 6.65 18.35 10.26
N VAL A 88 6.93 17.53 9.24
CA VAL A 88 5.92 16.89 8.39
C VAL A 88 5.03 15.97 9.22
N LEU A 89 5.61 15.02 9.97
CA LEU A 89 4.84 14.06 10.75
C LEU A 89 4.00 14.72 11.84
N LYS A 90 4.50 15.78 12.48
CA LYS A 90 3.70 16.56 13.45
C LYS A 90 2.39 17.06 12.83
N ARG A 91 2.40 17.43 11.55
CA ARG A 91 1.23 17.94 10.82
C ARG A 91 0.38 16.83 10.20
N THR A 92 1.00 15.74 9.73
CA THR A 92 0.35 14.76 8.87
C THR A 92 0.17 13.37 9.50
N ARG A 93 0.64 13.11 10.73
CA ARG A 93 0.53 11.78 11.37
C ARG A 93 -0.89 11.18 11.42
N ASN A 94 -1.90 12.04 11.50
CA ASN A 94 -3.30 11.64 11.57
C ASN A 94 -3.97 11.53 10.19
N ASN A 95 -3.26 11.86 9.10
CA ASN A 95 -3.75 11.75 7.73
C ASN A 95 -3.66 10.30 7.23
N VAL A 96 -4.43 9.42 7.87
CA VAL A 96 -4.49 7.98 7.62
C VAL A 96 -5.92 7.56 7.29
N TYR A 97 -6.07 6.51 6.51
CA TYR A 97 -7.37 5.89 6.21
C TYR A 97 -7.99 5.29 7.48
N ARG A 98 -9.32 5.28 7.55
CA ARG A 98 -10.08 4.78 8.71
C ARG A 98 -9.95 3.27 8.86
N PHE A 99 -10.07 2.52 7.77
CA PHE A 99 -9.97 1.06 7.79
C PHE A 99 -8.62 0.57 8.34
N PRO A 100 -7.46 0.89 7.75
CA PRO A 100 -6.17 0.41 8.24
C PRO A 100 -5.84 0.95 9.63
N ARG A 101 -6.31 2.16 10.00
CA ARG A 101 -6.20 2.64 11.39
C ARG A 101 -6.93 1.71 12.36
N ALA A 102 -8.18 1.35 12.05
CA ALA A 102 -8.97 0.47 12.90
C ALA A 102 -8.36 -0.94 12.95
N LEU A 103 -7.93 -1.48 11.81
CA LEU A 103 -7.26 -2.77 11.72
C LEU A 103 -5.99 -2.80 12.57
N VAL A 104 -5.10 -1.83 12.42
CA VAL A 104 -3.85 -1.78 13.19
C VAL A 104 -4.14 -1.69 14.68
N GLN A 105 -5.06 -0.81 15.12
CA GLN A 105 -5.42 -0.71 16.53
C GLN A 105 -5.96 -2.03 17.07
N GLN A 106 -6.87 -2.67 16.34
CA GLN A 106 -7.41 -3.98 16.70
C GLN A 106 -6.30 -5.03 16.83
N LYS A 107 -5.34 -5.07 15.90
CA LYS A 107 -4.23 -6.04 15.95
C LYS A 107 -3.26 -5.78 17.09
N LEU A 108 -2.97 -4.52 17.41
CA LEU A 108 -2.23 -4.17 18.61
C LEU A 108 -2.94 -4.66 19.88
N ASP A 109 -4.26 -4.43 19.98
CA ASP A 109 -5.08 -4.84 21.14
C ASP A 109 -5.19 -6.38 21.27
N GLU A 110 -5.18 -7.11 20.14
CA GLU A 110 -5.15 -8.58 20.08
C GLU A 110 -3.76 -9.19 20.39
N GLY A 111 -2.75 -8.36 20.70
CA GLY A 111 -1.39 -8.83 20.98
C GLY A 111 -0.61 -9.28 19.74
N TRP A 112 -0.91 -8.74 18.56
CA TRP A 112 -0.14 -9.00 17.34
C TRP A 112 1.07 -8.08 17.27
N LEU A 113 2.15 -8.60 16.68
CA LEU A 113 3.22 -7.75 16.18
C LEU A 113 2.71 -7.00 14.95
N VAL A 114 2.97 -5.70 14.90
CA VAL A 114 2.66 -4.87 13.73
C VAL A 114 3.99 -4.34 13.20
N CYS A 115 4.22 -4.54 11.91
CA CYS A 115 5.43 -4.12 11.21
C CYS A 115 5.07 -3.26 10.00
N CYS A 116 5.59 -2.04 9.96
CA CYS A 116 5.43 -1.12 8.83
C CYS A 116 6.61 -1.23 7.86
N ILE A 117 6.36 -1.44 6.56
CA ILE A 117 7.39 -1.70 5.55
C ILE A 117 7.10 -0.85 4.32
N SER A 118 7.92 0.16 4.04
CA SER A 118 7.63 1.14 2.98
C SER A 118 8.89 1.52 2.18
N ALA A 119 8.71 1.90 0.91
CA ALA A 119 9.79 2.46 0.10
C ALA A 119 10.15 3.90 0.49
N SER A 120 9.40 4.53 1.40
CA SER A 120 9.72 5.85 1.96
C SER A 120 10.97 5.84 2.85
N PRO A 121 11.61 7.00 3.10
CA PRO A 121 12.81 7.11 3.93
C PRO A 121 12.66 6.46 5.32
N ASP A 122 13.63 5.64 5.71
CA ASP A 122 13.59 4.83 6.94
C ASP A 122 13.34 5.64 8.22
N ASN A 123 13.98 6.81 8.37
CA ASN A 123 13.76 7.69 9.51
C ASN A 123 12.30 8.20 9.59
N ALA A 124 11.67 8.50 8.44
CA ALA A 124 10.28 8.93 8.37
C ALA A 124 9.31 7.77 8.69
N VAL A 125 9.55 6.58 8.14
CA VAL A 125 8.75 5.38 8.41
C VAL A 125 8.82 5.01 9.89
N LYS A 126 10.02 5.00 10.48
CA LYS A 126 10.23 4.73 11.92
C LYS A 126 9.59 5.79 12.81
N ALA A 127 9.71 7.07 12.46
CA ALA A 127 9.10 8.15 13.23
C ALA A 127 7.55 8.09 13.18
N PHE A 128 6.97 7.78 12.01
CA PHE A 128 5.54 7.55 11.87
C PHE A 128 5.11 6.36 12.74
N ALA A 129 5.81 5.23 12.61
CA ALA A 129 5.52 4.00 13.33
C ALA A 129 5.55 4.17 14.85
N LYS A 130 6.59 4.84 15.35
CA LYS A 130 6.70 5.20 16.77
C LYS A 130 5.53 6.05 17.25
N SER A 131 5.02 6.96 16.43
CA SER A 131 3.88 7.82 16.79
C SER A 131 2.54 7.06 16.92
N TRP A 132 2.49 5.84 16.38
CA TRP A 132 1.33 4.94 16.41
C TRP A 132 1.56 3.68 17.27
N ASN A 133 2.62 3.65 18.08
CA ASN A 133 3.00 2.50 18.91
C ASN A 133 3.17 1.19 18.10
N ILE A 134 3.59 1.29 16.84
CA ILE A 134 3.95 0.12 16.03
C ILE A 134 5.28 -0.46 16.54
N HIS A 135 5.35 -1.79 16.61
CA HIS A 135 6.48 -2.53 17.11
C HIS A 135 7.74 -2.40 16.23
N GLU A 136 7.59 -2.59 14.92
CA GLU A 136 8.70 -2.59 13.97
C GLU A 136 8.41 -1.76 12.72
N ALA A 137 9.47 -1.20 12.14
CA ALA A 137 9.38 -0.32 11.00
C ALA A 137 10.66 -0.36 10.17
N TYR A 138 10.50 -0.50 8.86
CA TYR A 138 11.59 -0.57 7.89
C TYR A 138 11.26 0.34 6.71
N GLY A 139 12.17 1.24 6.37
CA GLY A 139 12.10 2.03 5.15
C GLY A 139 13.36 1.96 4.29
N THR A 140 13.38 2.76 3.22
CA THR A 140 14.56 2.94 2.37
C THR A 140 15.70 3.56 3.16
N GLU A 141 16.84 2.88 3.19
CA GLU A 141 18.05 3.35 3.86
C GLU A 141 18.77 4.36 2.96
N MET A 142 19.11 5.53 3.51
CA MET A 142 19.85 6.57 2.82
C MET A 142 21.22 6.71 3.48
N TYR A 143 22.29 6.54 2.71
CA TYR A 143 23.64 6.51 3.25
C TYR A 143 24.13 7.91 3.62
N GLN A 144 24.88 7.95 4.71
CA GLN A 144 25.36 9.19 5.32
C GLN A 144 26.86 9.11 5.58
N GLN A 145 27.55 10.22 5.38
CA GLN A 145 28.98 10.38 5.68
C GLN A 145 29.22 11.78 6.21
N ASN A 146 29.98 11.91 7.31
CA ASN A 146 30.32 13.22 7.90
C ASN A 146 29.10 14.12 8.21
N GLY A 147 27.97 13.53 8.62
CA GLY A 147 26.76 14.28 9.00
C GLY A 147 25.90 14.79 7.83
N VAL A 148 26.23 14.41 6.60
CA VAL A 148 25.44 14.70 5.39
C VAL A 148 25.08 13.41 4.67
N TYR A 149 24.03 13.43 3.85
CA TYR A 149 23.71 12.30 2.96
C TYR A 149 24.67 12.24 1.78
N THR A 150 25.02 11.02 1.34
CA THR A 150 25.90 10.79 0.19
C THR A 150 25.15 10.85 -1.15
N GLY A 151 23.82 10.70 -1.12
CA GLY A 151 22.97 10.52 -2.31
C GLY A 151 22.74 9.04 -2.66
N GLU A 152 23.52 8.12 -2.10
CA GLU A 152 23.34 6.68 -2.28
C GLU A 152 22.25 6.14 -1.33
N ARG A 153 21.50 5.13 -1.79
CA ARG A 153 20.40 4.52 -1.03
C ARG A 153 20.22 3.03 -1.32
N LEU A 154 19.70 2.32 -0.34
CA LEU A 154 19.14 0.97 -0.50
C LEU A 154 17.63 1.06 -0.45
N VAL A 155 17.00 1.04 -1.63
CA VAL A 155 15.55 1.16 -1.77
C VAL A 155 14.86 -0.08 -1.24
N LEU A 156 13.88 0.10 -0.35
CA LEU A 156 13.08 -0.98 0.19
C LEU A 156 11.84 -1.24 -0.68
N ASP A 157 12.06 -1.79 -1.86
CA ASP A 157 11.02 -2.23 -2.80
C ASP A 157 10.96 -3.76 -2.91
N ARG A 158 9.89 -4.26 -3.55
CA ARG A 158 9.69 -5.65 -4.01
C ARG A 158 10.58 -6.71 -3.33
N GLU A 159 11.74 -7.04 -3.90
CA GLU A 159 12.64 -8.09 -3.42
C GLU A 159 13.31 -7.75 -2.08
N GLU A 160 13.69 -6.49 -1.86
CA GLU A 160 14.25 -6.04 -0.58
C GLU A 160 13.19 -6.08 0.54
N LYS A 161 11.92 -5.75 0.24
CA LYS A 161 10.80 -5.95 1.18
C LYS A 161 10.73 -7.41 1.62
N VAL A 162 10.80 -8.35 0.68
CA VAL A 162 10.75 -9.80 0.97
C VAL A 162 11.91 -10.24 1.87
N LYS A 163 13.14 -9.75 1.63
CA LYS A 163 14.30 -10.07 2.49
C LYS A 163 14.11 -9.59 3.93
N VAL A 164 13.60 -8.37 4.10
CA VAL A 164 13.29 -7.81 5.43
C VAL A 164 12.21 -8.63 6.12
N ILE A 165 11.14 -8.99 5.40
CA ILE A 165 10.06 -9.81 5.94
C ILE A 165 10.55 -11.19 6.35
N HIS A 166 11.35 -11.88 5.54
CA HIS A 166 11.91 -13.18 5.92
C HIS A 166 12.77 -13.10 7.19
N ARG A 167 13.57 -12.04 7.34
CA ARG A 167 14.36 -11.80 8.56
C ARG A 167 13.47 -11.53 9.77
N LEU A 168 12.34 -10.84 9.60
CA LEU A 168 11.35 -10.64 10.65
C LEU A 168 10.69 -11.96 11.04
N LEU A 169 10.15 -12.70 10.06
CA LEU A 169 9.41 -13.93 10.29
C LEU A 169 10.28 -15.04 10.89
N SER A 170 11.58 -15.08 10.59
CA SER A 170 12.50 -16.07 11.17
C SER A 170 12.68 -15.93 12.68
N ARG A 171 12.37 -14.76 13.26
CA ARG A 171 12.35 -14.54 14.71
C ARG A 171 11.08 -15.10 15.38
N PHE A 172 10.06 -15.46 14.60
CA PHE A 172 8.76 -15.92 15.09
C PHE A 172 8.30 -17.20 14.37
N PRO A 173 9.08 -18.30 14.41
CA PRO A 173 8.82 -19.50 13.62
C PRO A 173 7.52 -20.24 14.01
N ASN A 174 6.96 -19.94 15.18
CA ASN A 174 5.77 -20.62 15.72
C ASN A 174 4.44 -19.92 15.36
N ILE A 175 4.47 -18.73 14.75
CA ILE A 175 3.26 -18.03 14.36
C ILE A 175 2.65 -18.74 13.13
N PRO A 176 1.42 -19.26 13.21
CA PRO A 176 0.84 -20.01 12.11
C PRO A 176 0.51 -19.06 10.95
N ARG A 177 0.68 -19.53 9.71
CA ARG A 177 0.37 -18.78 8.47
C ARG A 177 -0.95 -17.99 8.53
N ARG A 178 -2.02 -18.58 9.08
CA ARG A 178 -3.34 -17.93 9.21
C ARG A 178 -3.35 -16.64 10.06
N ASN A 179 -2.33 -16.46 10.91
CA ASN A 179 -2.12 -15.31 11.78
C ASN A 179 -1.01 -14.38 11.24
N ILE A 180 -0.60 -14.52 9.97
CA ILE A 180 0.30 -13.59 9.29
C ILE A 180 -0.49 -12.90 8.19
N TRP A 181 -0.76 -11.62 8.38
CA TRP A 181 -1.57 -10.79 7.48
C TRP A 181 -0.68 -9.72 6.85
N ALA A 182 -0.95 -9.35 5.60
CA ALA A 182 -0.22 -8.32 4.87
C ALA A 182 -1.17 -7.31 4.23
N CYS A 183 -0.86 -6.01 4.31
CA CYS A 183 -1.62 -4.92 3.69
C CYS A 183 -0.77 -4.14 2.69
N GLY A 184 -1.34 -3.81 1.52
CA GLY A 184 -0.68 -3.08 0.44
C GLY A 184 -1.70 -2.47 -0.52
N ASP A 185 -1.26 -1.54 -1.37
CA ASP A 185 -2.12 -0.84 -2.33
C ASP A 185 -1.57 -0.83 -3.75
N THR A 186 -0.28 -1.10 -3.95
CA THR A 186 0.35 -1.06 -5.27
C THR A 186 0.90 -2.42 -5.71
N LEU A 187 1.23 -2.55 -7.00
CA LEU A 187 1.87 -3.76 -7.52
C LEU A 187 3.23 -4.03 -6.83
N SER A 188 3.90 -3.00 -6.31
CA SER A 188 5.16 -3.15 -5.58
C SER A 188 5.03 -3.94 -4.29
N ASP A 189 3.81 -4.04 -3.74
CA ASP A 189 3.48 -4.79 -2.53
C ASP A 189 3.12 -6.25 -2.81
N MET A 190 2.93 -6.63 -4.08
CA MET A 190 2.54 -7.98 -4.47
C MET A 190 3.47 -9.06 -3.89
N PRO A 191 4.81 -8.89 -3.90
CA PRO A 191 5.71 -9.87 -3.28
C PRO A 191 5.44 -10.06 -1.78
N MET A 192 5.17 -8.99 -1.02
CA MET A 192 4.80 -9.05 0.40
C MET A 192 3.42 -9.69 0.62
N LEU A 193 2.41 -9.25 -0.15
CA LEU A 193 1.01 -9.70 -0.01
C LEU A 193 0.88 -11.22 -0.25
N PHE A 194 1.66 -11.76 -1.17
CA PHE A 194 1.50 -13.12 -1.66
C PHE A 194 2.64 -14.06 -1.28
N MET A 195 3.48 -13.69 -0.32
CA MET A 195 4.45 -14.61 0.28
C MET A 195 3.77 -15.91 0.74
N PRO A 196 4.45 -17.08 0.65
CA PRO A 196 3.92 -18.36 1.10
C PRO A 196 3.47 -18.38 2.57
N GLU A 197 4.17 -17.62 3.43
CA GLU A 197 3.92 -17.50 4.86
C GLU A 197 2.69 -16.65 5.19
N VAL A 198 2.24 -15.79 4.26
CA VAL A 198 1.09 -14.89 4.47
C VAL A 198 -0.21 -15.65 4.25
N GLY A 199 -1.03 -15.71 5.31
CA GLY A 199 -2.34 -16.34 5.31
C GLY A 199 -3.46 -15.43 4.84
N ARG A 200 -3.28 -14.10 4.88
CA ARG A 200 -4.28 -13.13 4.42
C ARG A 200 -3.63 -11.91 3.79
N ALA A 201 -4.01 -11.63 2.55
CA ALA A 201 -3.63 -10.42 1.84
C ALA A 201 -4.78 -9.41 1.94
N ILE A 202 -4.48 -8.14 2.19
CA ILE A 202 -5.45 -7.06 2.26
C ILE A 202 -5.02 -5.97 1.28
N CYS A 203 -5.78 -5.80 0.21
CA CYS A 203 -5.54 -4.78 -0.79
C CYS A 203 -6.39 -3.54 -0.44
N VAL A 204 -5.76 -2.50 0.10
CA VAL A 204 -6.44 -1.27 0.54
C VAL A 204 -6.31 -0.21 -0.54
N ASN A 205 -7.44 0.31 -1.03
CA ASN A 205 -7.48 1.28 -2.14
C ASN A 205 -6.55 0.89 -3.32
N PRO A 206 -6.60 -0.36 -3.79
CA PRO A 206 -5.59 -0.87 -4.70
C PRO A 206 -5.55 -0.10 -6.02
N SER A 207 -4.35 0.04 -6.59
CA SER A 207 -4.20 0.44 -7.98
C SER A 207 -4.91 -0.55 -8.90
N SER A 208 -5.36 -0.09 -10.07
CA SER A 208 -5.99 -0.96 -11.08
C SER A 208 -5.05 -2.09 -11.48
N GLU A 209 -3.75 -1.81 -11.60
CA GLU A 209 -2.73 -2.81 -11.92
C GLU A 209 -2.59 -3.88 -10.84
N LEU A 210 -2.56 -3.52 -9.55
CA LEU A 210 -2.54 -4.50 -8.46
C LEU A 210 -3.83 -5.32 -8.49
N MET A 211 -4.98 -4.66 -8.64
CA MET A 211 -6.27 -5.31 -8.66
C MET A 211 -6.36 -6.33 -9.79
N ASP A 212 -6.05 -5.93 -11.03
CA ASP A 212 -6.01 -6.82 -12.19
C ASP A 212 -5.00 -7.95 -11.99
N SER A 213 -3.83 -7.64 -11.44
CA SER A 213 -2.80 -8.65 -11.17
C SER A 213 -3.25 -9.68 -10.15
N VAL A 214 -4.07 -9.33 -9.15
CA VAL A 214 -4.61 -10.30 -8.19
C VAL A 214 -5.75 -11.11 -8.79
N LEU A 215 -6.66 -10.45 -9.51
CA LEU A 215 -7.86 -11.11 -10.05
C LEU A 215 -7.56 -12.09 -11.19
N ASN A 216 -6.41 -11.93 -11.86
CA ASN A 216 -5.96 -12.83 -12.92
C ASN A 216 -5.06 -13.99 -12.42
N GLN A 217 -4.85 -14.13 -11.12
CA GLN A 217 -4.01 -15.18 -10.52
C GLN A 217 -4.81 -16.44 -10.18
N PRO A 218 -4.14 -17.58 -9.88
CA PRO A 218 -4.80 -18.79 -9.43
C PRO A 218 -5.70 -18.58 -8.21
N TYR A 219 -6.67 -19.49 -8.03
CA TYR A 219 -7.68 -19.41 -6.99
C TYR A 219 -7.09 -19.17 -5.60
N GLU A 220 -5.97 -19.79 -5.27
CA GLU A 220 -5.32 -19.69 -3.96
C GLU A 220 -4.84 -18.26 -3.62
N VAL A 221 -4.45 -17.50 -4.63
CA VAL A 221 -4.01 -16.09 -4.51
C VAL A 221 -5.22 -15.19 -4.33
N ALA A 222 -6.21 -15.31 -5.21
CA ALA A 222 -7.43 -14.52 -5.13
C ALA A 222 -8.19 -14.83 -3.81
N ALA A 223 -8.40 -16.10 -3.48
CA ALA A 223 -9.18 -16.56 -2.33
C ALA A 223 -8.71 -16.00 -0.97
N LYS A 224 -7.39 -15.81 -0.79
CA LYS A 224 -6.86 -15.23 0.46
C LYS A 224 -6.84 -13.69 0.47
N THR A 225 -7.35 -13.04 -0.57
CA THR A 225 -7.35 -11.59 -0.71
C THR A 225 -8.64 -10.96 -0.24
N TRP A 226 -8.48 -9.96 0.61
CA TRP A 226 -9.52 -9.05 1.07
C TRP A 226 -9.30 -7.70 0.42
N PHE A 227 -10.26 -7.24 -0.38
CA PHE A 227 -10.22 -5.93 -0.98
C PHE A 227 -11.01 -4.93 -0.14
N VAL A 228 -10.44 -3.73 0.00
CA VAL A 228 -11.04 -2.63 0.74
C VAL A 228 -10.88 -1.35 -0.07
N VAL A 229 -11.98 -0.62 -0.27
CA VAL A 229 -11.99 0.71 -0.90
C VAL A 229 -12.63 1.70 0.05
N GLU A 230 -11.86 2.70 0.48
CA GLU A 230 -12.32 3.80 1.32
C GLU A 230 -12.47 5.06 0.47
N ARG A 231 -13.72 5.51 0.28
CA ARG A 231 -14.01 6.75 -0.44
C ARG A 231 -14.90 7.65 0.40
N LYS A 232 -14.35 8.83 0.75
CA LYS A 232 -14.96 9.78 1.70
C LYS A 232 -15.17 9.11 3.06
N ASP A 233 -16.41 8.85 3.42
CA ASP A 233 -16.85 8.20 4.66
C ASP A 233 -17.45 6.81 4.41
N VAL A 234 -17.40 6.31 3.18
CA VAL A 234 -17.84 4.97 2.80
C VAL A 234 -16.64 4.04 2.71
N ILE A 235 -16.73 2.89 3.38
CA ILE A 235 -15.77 1.78 3.28
C ILE A 235 -16.51 0.61 2.63
N LEU A 236 -16.04 0.20 1.45
CA LEU A 236 -16.51 -0.98 0.75
C LEU A 236 -15.49 -2.09 0.94
N GLU A 237 -15.96 -3.26 1.34
CA GLU A 237 -15.10 -4.41 1.55
C GLU A 237 -15.69 -5.66 0.92
N TRP A 238 -14.83 -6.48 0.34
CA TRP A 238 -15.22 -7.80 -0.17
C TRP A 238 -14.03 -8.75 -0.16
N MET A 239 -14.32 -10.03 0.04
CA MET A 239 -13.34 -11.10 -0.10
C MET A 239 -13.51 -11.75 -1.47
N SER A 240 -12.41 -12.12 -2.12
CA SER A 240 -12.52 -12.80 -3.43
C SER A 240 -13.12 -14.21 -3.33
N CYS A 241 -13.15 -14.81 -2.13
CA CYS A 241 -13.98 -15.97 -1.83
C CYS A 241 -14.59 -15.89 -0.43
N PHE A 242 -15.78 -16.47 -0.26
CA PHE A 242 -16.43 -16.55 1.05
C PHE A 242 -15.69 -17.53 1.99
N PRO A 243 -15.39 -17.14 3.24
CA PRO A 243 -14.82 -18.07 4.22
C PRO A 243 -15.75 -19.26 4.46
N GLY A 244 -15.25 -20.49 4.23
CA GLY A 244 -15.96 -21.73 4.59
C GLY A 244 -16.81 -22.37 3.48
N ASP A 245 -16.88 -21.79 2.28
CA ASP A 245 -17.59 -22.42 1.15
C ASP A 245 -16.61 -23.20 0.27
N THR A 246 -16.39 -24.48 0.59
CA THR A 246 -15.60 -25.40 -0.24
C THR A 246 -16.38 -25.96 -1.43
N HIS A 247 -17.67 -25.65 -1.54
CA HIS A 247 -18.54 -26.17 -2.58
C HIS A 247 -18.69 -25.20 -3.75
N ARG A 248 -18.40 -23.91 -3.56
CA ARG A 248 -18.56 -22.90 -4.60
C ARG A 248 -17.27 -22.15 -4.85
N ALA A 249 -16.92 -22.00 -6.13
CA ALA A 249 -15.82 -21.14 -6.55
C ALA A 249 -16.38 -20.01 -7.40
N TYR A 250 -15.84 -18.82 -7.19
CA TYR A 250 -16.22 -17.60 -7.89
C TYR A 250 -15.01 -17.05 -8.63
N ARG A 251 -15.24 -16.49 -9.81
CA ARG A 251 -14.30 -15.65 -10.53
C ARG A 251 -14.85 -14.23 -10.47
N ILE A 252 -14.00 -13.29 -10.12
CA ILE A 252 -14.30 -11.87 -10.31
C ILE A 252 -13.84 -11.51 -11.72
N VAL A 253 -14.76 -11.04 -12.55
CA VAL A 253 -14.46 -10.55 -13.89
C VAL A 253 -14.52 -9.03 -13.86
N ALA A 254 -13.42 -8.39 -14.20
CA ALA A 254 -13.38 -6.95 -14.43
C ALA A 254 -13.61 -6.66 -15.90
N GLU A 255 -14.60 -5.82 -16.20
CA GLU A 255 -14.86 -5.32 -17.56
C GLU A 255 -14.80 -3.80 -17.55
N ASN A 256 -14.07 -3.23 -18.51
CA ASN A 256 -14.14 -1.81 -18.79
C ASN A 256 -15.43 -1.54 -19.57
N VAL A 257 -16.40 -0.88 -18.94
CA VAL A 257 -17.70 -0.55 -19.54
C VAL A 257 -17.88 0.97 -19.60
N PRO A 258 -18.62 1.53 -20.55
CA PRO A 258 -18.91 2.96 -20.56
C PRO A 258 -19.57 3.41 -19.25
N LEU A 259 -19.28 4.63 -18.79
CA LEU A 259 -20.00 5.23 -17.66
C LEU A 259 -21.50 5.27 -17.98
N ILE A 260 -22.32 4.77 -17.06
CA ILE A 260 -23.77 4.67 -17.25
C ILE A 260 -24.48 5.75 -16.42
N ASP A 261 -25.37 6.50 -17.05
CA ASP A 261 -26.36 7.38 -16.43
C ASP A 261 -27.77 6.85 -16.72
N GLY A 262 -28.34 6.09 -15.79
CA GLY A 262 -29.58 5.35 -16.00
C GLY A 262 -29.43 4.25 -17.06
N GLU A 263 -30.02 4.45 -18.24
CA GLU A 263 -29.85 3.56 -19.41
C GLU A 263 -28.87 4.14 -20.46
N ARG A 264 -28.40 5.38 -20.27
CA ARG A 264 -27.57 6.08 -21.24
C ARG A 264 -26.09 5.78 -20.98
N GLN A 265 -25.38 5.33 -22.01
CA GLN A 265 -23.92 5.28 -22.00
C GLN A 265 -23.36 6.67 -22.31
N LEU A 266 -22.57 7.21 -21.39
CA LEU A 266 -21.87 8.46 -21.57
C LEU A 266 -20.56 8.20 -22.33
N SER A 267 -20.32 9.01 -23.35
CA SER A 267 -19.23 8.79 -24.29
C SER A 267 -17.87 9.24 -23.80
N GLU A 268 -17.76 9.91 -22.63
CA GLU A 268 -16.54 10.16 -21.83
C GLU A 268 -16.81 11.18 -20.69
N PRO A 269 -15.96 11.27 -19.64
CA PRO A 269 -14.64 10.65 -19.53
C PRO A 269 -14.68 9.29 -18.83
N GLY A 270 -14.21 8.28 -19.56
CA GLY A 270 -13.68 7.04 -19.00
C GLY A 270 -14.68 5.89 -18.93
N LEU A 271 -14.27 4.76 -19.52
CA LEU A 271 -14.79 3.46 -19.14
C LEU A 271 -14.66 3.32 -17.61
N VAL A 272 -15.70 2.83 -16.95
CA VAL A 272 -15.67 2.43 -15.55
C VAL A 272 -15.34 0.94 -15.46
N GLN A 273 -14.53 0.57 -14.46
CA GLN A 273 -14.26 -0.84 -14.19
C GLN A 273 -15.45 -1.43 -13.44
N LYS A 274 -16.20 -2.31 -14.11
CA LYS A 274 -17.32 -3.03 -13.52
C LYS A 274 -16.86 -4.42 -13.11
N PHE A 275 -17.01 -4.73 -11.83
CA PHE A 275 -16.71 -6.06 -11.30
C PHE A 275 -17.98 -6.90 -11.29
N LYS A 276 -17.92 -8.04 -12.00
CA LYS A 276 -18.95 -9.08 -11.93
C LYS A 276 -18.41 -10.23 -11.10
N VAL A 277 -19.28 -10.81 -10.27
CA VAL A 277 -18.97 -12.06 -9.56
C VAL A 277 -19.64 -13.20 -10.30
N GLU A 278 -18.83 -13.99 -10.99
CA GLU A 278 -19.26 -15.18 -11.71
C GLU A 278 -19.00 -16.43 -10.88
N MET A 279 -20.00 -17.27 -10.67
CA MET A 279 -19.80 -18.59 -10.06
C MET A 279 -19.26 -19.55 -11.12
N ILE A 280 -18.00 -19.98 -10.95
CA ILE A 280 -17.32 -20.93 -11.84
C ILE A 280 -17.51 -22.38 -11.38
N PHE A 281 -17.90 -22.61 -10.12
CA PHE A 281 -18.08 -23.93 -9.56
C PHE A 281 -19.18 -23.93 -8.50
N ASP A 282 -20.06 -24.92 -8.52
CA ASP A 282 -21.08 -25.17 -7.48
C ASP A 282 -21.32 -26.67 -7.31
N MET A 283 -20.82 -27.21 -6.21
CA MET A 283 -20.97 -28.61 -5.80
C MET A 283 -22.05 -28.78 -4.72
N SER A 284 -22.77 -27.71 -4.35
CA SER A 284 -23.81 -27.81 -3.32
C SER A 284 -24.99 -28.72 -3.74
N ASN A 285 -25.14 -28.98 -5.05
CA ASN A 285 -26.25 -29.75 -5.62
C ASN A 285 -25.83 -30.94 -6.53
N GLY A 286 -24.56 -31.36 -6.54
CA GLY A 286 -24.08 -32.50 -7.34
C GLY A 286 -24.15 -32.31 -8.87
N ARG A 287 -24.35 -31.10 -9.37
CA ARG A 287 -24.34 -30.73 -10.80
C ARG A 287 -23.64 -29.40 -11.00
N THR A 288 -22.58 -29.37 -11.80
CA THR A 288 -21.91 -28.15 -12.26
C THR A 288 -22.82 -27.35 -13.19
N ARG A 289 -23.16 -26.12 -12.80
CA ARG A 289 -23.72 -25.10 -13.71
C ARG A 289 -23.05 -23.76 -13.42
N ASN A 290 -22.46 -23.14 -14.46
CA ASN A 290 -21.99 -21.76 -14.39
C ASN A 290 -23.20 -20.84 -14.18
N LYS A 291 -23.15 -19.95 -13.18
CA LYS A 291 -24.15 -18.89 -12.94
C LYS A 291 -23.43 -17.59 -12.63
N THR A 292 -23.71 -16.53 -13.40
CA THR A 292 -23.34 -15.17 -13.01
C THR A 292 -24.22 -14.76 -11.84
N LEU A 293 -23.64 -14.42 -10.68
CA LEU A 293 -24.42 -14.13 -9.48
C LEU A 293 -24.76 -12.64 -9.33
N LEU A 294 -23.87 -11.75 -9.73
CA LEU A 294 -24.06 -10.30 -9.59
C LEU A 294 -23.38 -9.55 -10.74
N GLY A 295 -24.09 -8.55 -11.24
CA GLY A 295 -23.63 -7.54 -12.19
C GLY A 295 -24.39 -6.25 -11.96
#